data_AF-A0A1M3B7M9-F1
#
_entry.id   AF-A0A1M3B7M9-F1
#
_cell.length_a   1.000
_cell.length_b   1.000
_cell.length_c   1.000
_cell.angle_alpha   90.00
_cell.angle_beta   90.00
_cell.angle_gamma   90.00
#
_symmetry.space_group_name_H-M   'P 1'
#
loop_
_entity.id
_entity.type
_entity.pdbx_description
1 polymer ?
#
loop_
_entity_poly.entity_id
_entity_poly.type
_entity_poly.pdbx_seq_one_letter_code
_entity_poly.pdbx_strand_id
1 'polypeptide(L)'
;MSGKEASSIPTKSKVFCILQLCISFTIISFWLIYPFLGLQFSLKSASIPYEFVFGKMTSPSSSSDIEKKLELNRNLFNQIPEFVQNSLIEKYRHIQQFLKLSFRDRINLSLYMFFSGIYFFDRIWLIASIFISISLLKGKVSSRGTLLIIPFLSLFCIGSSLITPKEQKQDPFPSETALLTNYVLPNDTLAYKDLLEKAWKNYLILDWLKEKPSPNDEIYIEQASKGEFLFTVNYLEKTPNWSLQTHLHPKPAPLLFEILNCLWSFLFCIICYKELKI
;
A
#
# COMPACT_ATOMS: atom_id res chain seq x y z
N MET A 1 19.90 44.14 -34.72
CA MET A 1 19.66 42.82 -34.07
C MET A 1 20.76 42.60 -33.06
N SER A 2 20.54 43.01 -31.80
CA SER A 2 21.51 42.77 -30.72
C SER A 2 21.41 41.32 -30.30
N GLY A 3 22.47 40.55 -30.50
CA GLY A 3 22.60 39.22 -29.89
C GLY A 3 22.57 39.41 -28.38
N LYS A 4 21.41 39.18 -27.75
CA LYS A 4 21.33 39.03 -26.30
C LYS A 4 22.16 37.79 -25.98
N GLU A 5 23.35 38.00 -25.43
CA GLU A 5 24.10 36.95 -24.75
C GLU A 5 23.12 36.20 -23.86
N ALA A 6 23.05 34.88 -24.03
CA ALA A 6 22.25 34.03 -23.18
C ALA A 6 22.76 34.22 -21.75
N SER A 7 22.04 35.00 -20.94
CA SER A 7 22.37 35.25 -19.55
C SER A 7 22.44 33.91 -18.83
N SER A 8 23.66 33.42 -18.63
CA SER A 8 23.91 32.12 -18.02
C SER A 8 23.37 32.14 -16.60
N ILE A 9 22.42 31.25 -16.30
CA ILE A 9 21.80 31.16 -14.98
C ILE A 9 22.91 30.88 -13.94
N PRO A 10 22.86 31.51 -12.76
CA PRO A 10 23.81 31.25 -11.68
C PRO A 10 23.87 29.76 -11.31
N THR A 11 25.07 29.27 -11.02
CA THR A 11 25.35 27.85 -10.77
C THR A 11 24.45 27.27 -9.67
N LYS A 12 24.17 28.05 -8.61
CA LYS A 12 23.30 27.62 -7.50
C LYS A 12 21.88 27.32 -7.97
N SER A 13 21.26 28.23 -8.74
CA SER A 13 19.91 28.01 -9.28
C SER A 13 19.86 26.85 -10.26
N LYS A 14 20.92 26.63 -11.06
CA LYS A 14 21.02 25.45 -11.93
C LYS A 14 20.98 24.15 -11.12
N VAL A 15 21.78 24.05 -10.05
CA VAL A 15 21.79 22.88 -9.18
C VAL A 15 20.42 22.63 -8.55
N PHE A 16 19.78 23.67 -8.01
CA PHE A 16 18.43 23.54 -7.42
C PHE A 16 17.36 23.14 -8.44
N CYS A 17 17.44 23.63 -9.68
CA CYS A 17 16.54 23.19 -10.76
C CYS A 17 16.74 21.71 -11.11
N ILE A 18 17.99 21.25 -11.16
CA ILE A 18 18.29 19.84 -11.41
C ILE A 18 17.74 18.98 -10.27
N LEU A 19 17.95 19.38 -9.01
CA LEU A 19 17.42 18.66 -7.85
C LEU A 19 15.88 18.62 -7.84
N GLN A 20 15.21 19.75 -8.13
CA GLN A 20 13.74 19.79 -8.25
C GLN A 20 13.23 18.83 -9.34
N LEU A 21 13.93 18.77 -10.48
CA LEU A 21 13.60 17.82 -11.55
C LEU A 21 13.81 16.37 -11.09
N CYS A 22 14.93 16.06 -10.44
CA CYS A 22 15.18 14.73 -9.89
C CYS A 22 14.10 14.30 -8.91
N ILE A 23 13.66 15.18 -8.00
CA ILE A 23 12.57 14.90 -7.06
C ILE A 23 11.26 14.65 -7.82
N SER A 24 10.91 15.55 -8.75
CA SER A 24 9.67 15.44 -9.53
C SER A 24 9.63 14.15 -10.36
N PHE A 25 10.72 13.80 -11.04
CA PHE A 25 10.83 12.57 -11.82
C PHE A 25 10.87 11.32 -10.95
N THR A 26 11.48 11.37 -9.76
CA THR A 26 11.44 10.27 -8.80
C THR A 26 10.00 9.99 -8.36
N ILE A 27 9.24 11.04 -8.02
CA ILE A 27 7.83 10.92 -7.64
C ILE A 27 7.02 10.34 -8.79
N ILE A 28 7.14 10.88 -10.02
CA ILE A 28 6.46 10.36 -11.21
C ILE A 28 6.82 8.88 -11.46
N SER A 29 8.10 8.53 -11.35
CA SER A 29 8.55 7.15 -11.57
C SER A 29 7.95 6.21 -10.52
N PHE A 30 7.89 6.62 -9.26
CA PHE A 30 7.26 5.85 -8.20
C PHE A 30 5.78 5.58 -8.50
N TRP A 31 5.04 6.60 -8.97
CA TRP A 31 3.65 6.44 -9.42
C TRP A 31 3.49 5.48 -10.59
N LEU A 32 4.33 5.62 -11.61
CA LEU A 32 4.26 4.81 -12.82
C LEU A 32 4.63 3.34 -12.58
N ILE A 33 5.54 3.08 -11.64
CA ILE A 33 6.00 1.73 -11.26
C ILE A 33 4.99 1.01 -10.36
N TYR A 34 4.14 1.74 -9.62
CA TYR A 34 3.23 1.16 -8.63
C TYR A 34 2.34 0.03 -9.18
N PRO A 35 1.72 0.10 -10.38
CA PRO A 35 0.95 -1.01 -10.96
C PRO A 35 1.73 -2.28 -11.27
N PHE A 36 3.06 -2.17 -11.39
CA PHE A 36 3.92 -3.31 -11.68
C PHE A 36 4.30 -4.03 -10.40
N LEU A 37 4.75 -3.28 -9.39
CA LEU A 37 5.27 -3.86 -8.14
C LEU A 37 4.23 -3.83 -7.02
N GLY A 38 3.75 -2.65 -6.67
CA GLY A 38 2.84 -2.44 -5.55
C GLY A 38 1.50 -3.16 -5.72
N LEU A 39 0.89 -3.01 -6.89
CA LEU A 39 -0.37 -3.68 -7.20
C LEU A 39 -0.21 -5.21 -7.24
N GLN A 40 0.87 -5.72 -7.82
CA GLN A 40 1.11 -7.16 -7.88
C GLN A 40 1.34 -7.75 -6.49
N PHE A 41 2.10 -7.07 -5.65
CA PHE A 41 2.27 -7.45 -4.25
C PHE A 41 0.93 -7.43 -3.49
N SER A 42 0.13 -6.37 -3.66
CA SER A 42 -1.18 -6.26 -3.01
C SER A 42 -2.15 -7.36 -3.47
N LEU A 43 -2.17 -7.69 -4.76
CA LEU A 43 -3.02 -8.74 -5.31
C LEU A 43 -2.58 -10.12 -4.85
N LYS A 44 -1.27 -10.40 -4.82
CA LYS A 44 -0.75 -11.68 -4.32
C LYS A 44 -0.99 -11.82 -2.81
N SER A 45 -0.78 -10.75 -2.05
CA SER A 45 -1.11 -10.73 -0.62
C SER A 45 -2.61 -10.99 -0.38
N ALA A 46 -3.48 -10.39 -1.21
CA ALA A 46 -4.92 -10.63 -1.15
C ALA A 46 -5.32 -12.03 -1.61
N SER A 47 -4.56 -12.68 -2.51
CA SER A 47 -4.87 -14.02 -3.03
C SER A 47 -4.49 -15.15 -2.08
N ILE A 48 -3.47 -14.96 -1.24
CA ILE A 48 -2.95 -15.99 -0.32
C ILE A 48 -4.03 -16.56 0.62
N PRO A 49 -4.87 -15.76 1.31
CA PRO A 49 -5.90 -16.32 2.19
C PRO A 49 -6.94 -17.17 1.44
N TYR A 50 -7.27 -16.81 0.19
CA TYR A 50 -8.14 -17.64 -0.65
C TYR A 50 -7.45 -18.94 -1.05
N GLU A 51 -6.18 -18.87 -1.48
CA GLU A 51 -5.38 -20.06 -1.82
C GLU A 51 -5.26 -21.01 -0.62
N PHE A 52 -5.14 -20.47 0.59
CA PHE A 52 -5.15 -21.22 1.85
C PHE A 52 -6.49 -21.91 2.11
N VAL A 53 -7.60 -21.17 2.04
CA VAL A 53 -8.96 -21.71 2.26
C VAL A 53 -9.31 -22.78 1.21
N PHE A 54 -8.91 -22.59 -0.06
CA PHE A 54 -9.17 -23.57 -1.12
C PHE A 54 -8.22 -24.78 -1.10
N GLY A 55 -7.19 -24.78 -0.24
CA GLY A 55 -6.20 -25.85 -0.19
C GLY A 55 -5.30 -25.93 -1.45
N LYS A 56 -5.02 -24.78 -2.08
CA LYS A 56 -4.28 -24.69 -3.37
C LYS A 56 -2.94 -23.94 -3.26
N MET A 57 -2.44 -23.70 -2.05
CA MET A 57 -1.23 -22.92 -1.85
C MET A 57 0.01 -23.67 -2.38
N THR A 58 0.61 -23.18 -3.46
CA THR A 58 1.86 -23.73 -4.00
C THR A 58 3.04 -23.20 -3.20
N SER A 59 3.50 -23.95 -2.20
CA SER A 59 4.77 -23.67 -1.51
C SER A 59 5.90 -24.46 -2.16
N PRO A 60 7.04 -23.84 -2.53
CA PRO A 60 8.19 -24.55 -3.09
C PRO A 60 8.89 -25.47 -2.07
N SER A 61 8.56 -25.35 -0.78
CA SER A 61 9.03 -26.21 0.30
C SER A 61 7.85 -26.97 0.92
N SER A 62 7.25 -27.89 0.16
CA SER A 62 6.15 -28.73 0.63
C SER A 62 6.67 -29.76 1.64
N SER A 63 6.67 -29.38 2.93
CA SER A 63 6.73 -30.38 4.00
C SER A 63 5.43 -31.18 4.02
N SER A 64 5.50 -32.45 4.43
CA SER A 64 4.33 -33.34 4.57
C SER A 64 3.19 -32.74 5.39
N ASP A 65 3.52 -31.87 6.34
CA ASP A 65 2.56 -31.26 7.25
C ASP A 65 1.74 -30.16 6.58
N ILE A 66 2.34 -29.43 5.62
CA ILE A 66 1.63 -28.42 4.84
C ILE A 66 0.61 -29.10 3.92
N GLU A 67 0.97 -30.22 3.30
CA GLU A 67 0.05 -30.95 2.41
C GLU A 67 -1.17 -31.46 3.16
N LYS A 68 -0.97 -32.06 4.35
CA LYS A 68 -2.08 -32.48 5.23
C LYS A 68 -2.99 -31.32 5.60
N LYS A 69 -2.41 -30.15 5.91
CA LYS A 69 -3.19 -28.94 6.24
C LYS A 69 -4.01 -28.44 5.06
N LEU A 70 -3.43 -28.46 3.85
CA LEU A 70 -4.14 -28.06 2.63
C LEU A 70 -5.25 -29.04 2.26
N GLU A 71 -5.04 -30.34 2.46
CA GLU A 71 -6.08 -31.36 2.26
C GLU A 71 -7.23 -31.18 3.26
N LEU A 72 -6.92 -30.94 4.54
CA LEU A 72 -7.91 -30.62 5.56
C LEU A 72 -8.72 -29.37 5.18
N ASN A 73 -8.06 -28.29 4.75
CA ASN A 73 -8.75 -27.07 4.31
C ASN A 73 -9.68 -27.33 3.11
N ARG A 74 -9.25 -28.14 2.15
CA ARG A 74 -10.08 -28.51 1.00
C ARG A 74 -11.32 -29.28 1.43
N ASN A 75 -11.18 -30.20 2.39
CA ASN A 75 -12.31 -30.94 2.95
C ASN A 75 -13.27 -30.04 3.71
N LEU A 76 -12.75 -29.13 4.55
CA LEU A 76 -13.56 -28.14 5.28
C LEU A 76 -14.27 -27.18 4.32
N PHE A 77 -13.62 -26.74 3.24
CA PHE A 77 -14.22 -25.85 2.25
C PHE A 77 -15.45 -26.47 1.59
N ASN A 78 -15.41 -27.76 1.27
CA ASN A 78 -16.57 -28.46 0.71
C ASN A 78 -17.74 -28.60 1.70
N GLN A 79 -17.50 -28.43 3.00
CA GLN A 79 -18.53 -28.50 4.05
C GLN A 79 -19.20 -27.15 4.35
N ILE A 80 -18.61 -26.04 3.87
CA ILE A 80 -19.19 -24.69 4.01
C ILE A 80 -20.48 -24.58 3.18
N PRO A 81 -21.49 -23.75 3.56
CA PRO A 81 -22.63 -23.47 2.70
C PRO A 81 -22.26 -23.02 1.28
N GLU A 82 -22.93 -23.57 0.26
CA GLU A 82 -22.64 -23.30 -1.15
C GLU A 82 -22.66 -21.80 -1.51
N PHE A 83 -23.56 -21.02 -0.90
CA PHE A 83 -23.63 -19.58 -1.09
C PHE A 83 -22.30 -18.88 -0.73
N VAL A 84 -21.69 -19.26 0.39
CA VAL A 84 -20.41 -18.71 0.85
C VAL A 84 -19.28 -19.17 -0.07
N GLN A 85 -19.28 -20.44 -0.46
CA GLN A 85 -18.30 -20.98 -1.41
C GLN A 85 -18.31 -20.18 -2.72
N ASN A 86 -19.49 -19.99 -3.31
CA ASN A 86 -19.65 -19.25 -4.56
C ASN A 86 -19.20 -17.79 -4.43
N SER A 87 -19.57 -17.12 -3.33
CA SER A 87 -19.13 -15.75 -3.03
C SER A 87 -17.60 -15.65 -2.97
N LEU A 88 -16.93 -16.56 -2.25
CA LEU A 88 -15.47 -16.57 -2.15
C LEU A 88 -14.80 -16.89 -3.49
N ILE A 89 -15.34 -17.82 -4.27
CA ILE A 89 -14.85 -18.15 -5.61
C ILE A 89 -14.96 -16.96 -6.55
N GLU A 90 -16.06 -16.22 -6.52
CA GLU A 90 -16.25 -15.01 -7.32
C GLU A 90 -15.27 -13.90 -6.93
N LYS A 91 -15.13 -13.61 -5.62
CA LYS A 91 -14.13 -12.64 -5.12
C LYS A 91 -12.71 -13.02 -5.56
N TYR A 92 -12.36 -14.29 -5.46
CA TYR A 92 -11.06 -14.79 -5.89
C TYR A 92 -10.86 -14.70 -7.41
N ARG A 93 -11.89 -15.03 -8.19
CA ARG A 93 -11.86 -14.93 -9.66
C ARG A 93 -11.61 -13.49 -10.10
N HIS A 94 -12.21 -12.52 -9.41
CA HIS A 94 -11.96 -11.10 -9.63
C HIS A 94 -10.47 -10.76 -9.41
N ILE A 95 -9.89 -11.14 -8.27
CA ILE A 95 -8.45 -10.93 -7.99
C ILE A 95 -7.56 -11.57 -9.07
N GLN A 96 -7.90 -12.80 -9.49
CA GLN A 96 -7.16 -13.52 -10.52
C GLN A 96 -7.20 -12.84 -11.89
N GLN A 97 -8.30 -12.15 -12.23
CA GLN A 97 -8.37 -11.35 -13.46
C GLN A 97 -7.33 -10.21 -13.44
N PHE A 98 -7.15 -9.54 -12.30
CA PHE A 98 -6.15 -8.48 -12.17
C PHE A 98 -4.71 -9.02 -12.18
N LEU A 99 -4.47 -10.19 -11.59
CA LEU A 99 -3.15 -10.83 -11.64
C LEU A 99 -2.74 -11.18 -13.08
N LYS A 100 -3.71 -11.52 -13.93
CA LYS A 100 -3.51 -11.91 -15.34
C LYS A 100 -3.47 -10.72 -16.32
N LEU A 101 -3.53 -9.48 -15.84
CA LEU A 101 -3.42 -8.31 -16.71
C LEU A 101 -2.13 -8.33 -17.52
N SER A 102 -2.26 -8.04 -18.81
CA SER A 102 -1.12 -7.98 -19.71
C SER A 102 -0.23 -6.78 -19.37
N PHE A 103 1.01 -6.79 -19.87
CA PHE A 103 1.92 -5.66 -19.72
C PHE A 103 1.32 -4.34 -20.25
N ARG A 104 0.60 -4.41 -21.37
CA ARG A 104 -0.07 -3.24 -21.98
C ARG A 104 -1.20 -2.72 -21.09
N ASP A 105 -1.99 -3.61 -20.50
CA ASP A 105 -3.07 -3.20 -19.60
C ASP A 105 -2.51 -2.53 -18.35
N ARG A 106 -1.37 -2.99 -17.85
CA ARG A 106 -0.67 -2.37 -16.73
C ARG A 106 -0.15 -0.98 -17.07
N ILE A 107 0.36 -0.75 -18.28
CA ILE A 107 0.72 0.61 -18.74
C ILE A 107 -0.50 1.52 -18.76
N ASN A 108 -1.62 1.06 -19.34
CA ASN A 108 -2.85 1.84 -19.37
C ASN A 108 -3.34 2.15 -17.94
N LEU A 109 -3.21 1.19 -17.04
CA LEU A 109 -3.52 1.35 -15.63
C LEU A 109 -2.60 2.38 -14.95
N SER A 110 -1.29 2.35 -15.21
CA SER A 110 -0.33 3.36 -14.71
C SER A 110 -0.69 4.75 -15.17
N LEU A 111 -1.03 4.91 -16.45
CA LEU A 111 -1.45 6.21 -16.98
C LEU A 111 -2.77 6.65 -16.34
N TYR A 112 -3.75 5.76 -16.23
CA TYR A 112 -5.01 6.05 -15.57
C TYR A 112 -4.82 6.46 -14.10
N MET A 113 -3.99 5.73 -13.34
CA MET A 113 -3.62 6.10 -11.97
C MET A 113 -2.94 7.46 -11.90
N PHE A 114 -2.02 7.75 -12.83
CA PHE A 114 -1.33 9.03 -12.85
C PHE A 114 -2.30 10.21 -13.11
N PHE A 115 -3.22 10.05 -14.06
CA PHE A 115 -4.15 11.12 -14.45
C PHE A 115 -5.38 11.24 -13.54
N SER A 116 -5.84 10.15 -12.92
CA SER A 116 -7.08 10.11 -12.16
C SER A 116 -6.88 9.77 -10.68
N GLY A 117 -5.83 9.02 -10.34
CA GLY A 117 -5.58 8.52 -8.99
C GLY A 117 -4.82 9.49 -8.07
N ILE A 118 -3.96 10.34 -8.63
CA ILE A 118 -3.22 11.37 -7.87
C ILE A 118 -4.13 12.58 -7.61
N TYR A 119 -4.05 13.19 -6.42
CA TYR A 119 -4.83 14.40 -6.11
C TYR A 119 -4.52 15.53 -7.11
N PHE A 120 -5.54 16.31 -7.44
CA PHE A 120 -5.45 17.36 -8.45
C PHE A 120 -4.30 18.34 -8.19
N PHE A 121 -4.12 18.78 -6.94
CA PHE A 121 -3.07 19.71 -6.56
C PHE A 121 -1.66 19.10 -6.67
N ASP A 122 -1.47 17.84 -6.28
CA ASP A 122 -0.18 17.14 -6.43
C ASP A 122 0.22 17.03 -7.91
N ARG A 123 -0.75 16.74 -8.79
CA ARG A 123 -0.51 16.68 -10.24
C ARG A 123 -0.08 18.03 -10.79
N ILE A 124 -0.79 19.10 -10.43
CA ILE A 124 -0.42 20.46 -10.88
C ILE A 124 0.94 20.84 -10.31
N TRP A 125 1.22 20.53 -9.05
CA TRP A 125 2.51 20.80 -8.43
C TRP A 125 3.66 20.08 -9.15
N LEU A 126 3.49 18.81 -9.52
CA LEU A 126 4.48 18.05 -10.31
C LEU A 126 4.71 18.67 -11.69
N ILE A 127 3.64 18.97 -12.43
CA ILE A 127 3.73 19.57 -13.77
C ILE A 127 4.38 20.95 -13.71
N ALA A 128 3.96 21.78 -12.75
CA ALA A 128 4.52 23.12 -12.53
C ALA A 128 6.00 23.04 -12.14
N SER A 129 6.36 22.12 -11.24
CA SER A 129 7.76 21.89 -10.84
C SER A 129 8.65 21.58 -12.05
N ILE A 130 8.23 20.65 -12.91
CA ILE A 130 8.99 20.29 -14.11
C ILE A 130 9.07 21.45 -15.09
N PHE A 131 7.92 22.06 -15.40
CA PHE A 131 7.85 23.14 -16.39
C PHE A 131 8.67 24.36 -15.97
N ILE A 132 8.58 24.76 -14.70
CA ILE A 132 9.30 25.90 -14.15
C ILE A 132 10.79 25.61 -14.11
N SER A 133 11.23 24.43 -13.63
CA SER A 133 12.65 24.08 -13.60
C SER A 133 13.26 24.01 -15.01
N ILE A 134 12.57 23.44 -16.01
CA ILE A 134 13.04 23.44 -17.40
C ILE A 134 13.08 24.86 -17.97
N SER A 135 12.07 25.68 -17.70
CA SER A 135 12.01 27.06 -18.18
C SER A 135 13.13 27.92 -17.57
N LEU A 136 13.43 27.71 -16.28
CA LEU A 136 14.54 28.35 -15.59
C LEU A 136 15.86 27.93 -16.23
N LEU A 137 16.08 26.63 -16.44
CA LEU A 137 17.30 26.11 -17.07
C LEU A 137 17.50 26.62 -18.51
N LYS A 138 16.40 26.89 -19.24
CA LYS A 138 16.44 27.50 -20.57
C LYS A 138 16.61 29.03 -20.56
N GLY A 139 16.60 29.66 -19.39
CA GLY A 139 16.65 31.13 -19.25
C GLY A 139 15.40 31.84 -19.80
N LYS A 140 14.27 31.13 -19.93
CA LYS A 140 13.03 31.64 -20.56
C LYS A 140 11.97 32.10 -19.57
N VAL A 141 12.27 32.13 -18.26
CA VAL A 141 11.27 32.51 -17.26
C VAL A 141 10.97 34.00 -17.35
N SER A 142 9.74 34.29 -17.77
CA SER A 142 9.27 35.66 -18.04
C SER A 142 8.89 36.45 -16.79
N SER A 143 8.71 35.81 -15.62
CA SER A 143 8.31 36.54 -14.40
C SER A 143 8.76 35.85 -13.10
N ARG A 144 9.16 36.66 -12.10
CA ARG A 144 9.41 36.20 -10.73
C ARG A 144 8.16 35.58 -10.08
N GLY A 145 6.97 36.02 -10.47
CA GLY A 145 5.70 35.51 -9.96
C GLY A 145 5.49 34.02 -10.27
N THR A 146 6.01 33.53 -11.40
CA THR A 146 5.91 32.11 -11.77
C THR A 146 6.58 31.19 -10.74
N LEU A 147 7.66 31.62 -10.07
CA LEU A 147 8.33 30.83 -9.04
C LEU A 147 7.48 30.59 -7.79
N LEU A 148 6.63 31.57 -7.43
CA LEU A 148 5.79 31.49 -6.24
C LEU A 148 4.68 30.44 -6.38
N ILE A 149 4.35 30.02 -7.61
CA ILE A 149 3.31 29.01 -7.87
C ILE A 149 3.63 27.70 -7.15
N ILE A 150 4.89 27.26 -7.14
CA ILE A 150 5.30 25.98 -6.56
C ILE A 150 5.02 25.91 -5.04
N PRO A 151 5.52 26.84 -4.20
CA PRO A 151 5.26 26.80 -2.76
C PRO A 151 3.77 26.95 -2.43
N PHE A 152 3.02 27.79 -3.16
CA PHE A 152 1.57 27.89 -2.96
C PHE A 152 0.86 26.56 -3.24
N LEU A 153 1.18 25.88 -4.34
CA LEU A 153 0.63 24.57 -4.65
C LEU A 153 0.97 23.54 -3.57
N SER A 154 2.20 23.53 -3.04
CA SER A 154 2.58 22.61 -1.97
C SER A 154 1.82 22.83 -0.64
N LEU A 155 1.40 24.07 -0.35
CA LEU A 155 0.53 24.34 0.80
C LEU A 155 -0.88 23.76 0.59
N PHE A 156 -1.41 23.83 -0.63
CA PHE A 156 -2.69 23.20 -0.96
C PHE A 156 -2.63 21.66 -0.85
N CYS A 157 -1.50 21.04 -1.21
CA CYS A 157 -1.26 19.60 -1.02
C CYS A 157 -1.40 19.21 0.46
N ILE A 158 -0.78 19.95 1.38
CA ILE A 158 -0.92 19.72 2.84
C ILE A 158 -2.39 19.84 3.26
N GLY A 159 -3.07 20.90 2.81
CA GLY A 159 -4.49 21.12 3.12
C GLY A 159 -5.36 19.93 2.68
N SER A 160 -5.14 19.40 1.47
CA SER A 160 -5.88 18.23 1.00
C SER A 160 -5.61 16.97 1.84
N SER A 161 -4.36 16.75 2.27
CA SER A 161 -3.99 15.59 3.10
C SER A 161 -4.69 15.60 4.47
N LEU A 162 -4.92 16.78 5.06
CA LEU A 162 -5.60 16.93 6.35
C LEU A 162 -7.12 16.69 6.26
N ILE A 163 -7.73 16.94 5.10
CA ILE A 163 -9.17 16.81 4.89
C ILE A 163 -9.54 15.37 4.51
N THR A 164 -8.62 14.61 3.91
CA THR A 164 -8.87 13.22 3.51
C THR A 164 -9.18 12.35 4.73
N PRO A 165 -10.36 11.71 4.80
CA PRO A 165 -10.70 10.84 5.91
C PRO A 165 -9.71 9.68 5.98
N LYS A 166 -9.11 9.47 7.15
CA LYS A 166 -8.32 8.26 7.40
C LYS A 166 -9.29 7.09 7.42
N GLU A 167 -9.18 6.18 6.46
CA GLU A 167 -9.88 4.89 6.53
C GLU A 167 -9.40 4.17 7.79
N GLN A 168 -10.24 4.18 8.83
CA GLN A 168 -10.02 3.36 10.01
C GLN A 168 -10.37 1.92 9.61
N LYS A 169 -9.37 1.19 9.13
CA LYS A 169 -9.51 -0.26 8.94
C LYS A 169 -9.84 -0.86 10.30
N GLN A 170 -11.03 -1.43 10.43
CA GLN A 170 -11.33 -2.32 11.54
C GLN A 170 -10.43 -3.54 11.35
N ASP A 171 -9.40 -3.64 12.20
CA ASP A 171 -8.51 -4.78 12.20
C ASP A 171 -9.26 -5.96 12.83
N PRO A 172 -9.54 -7.04 12.09
CA PRO A 172 -10.25 -8.20 12.64
C PRO A 172 -9.35 -9.03 13.55
N PHE A 173 -8.07 -8.68 13.65
CA PHE A 173 -7.09 -9.34 14.51
C PHE A 173 -7.12 -8.71 15.92
N PRO A 174 -7.12 -9.54 16.98
CA PRO A 174 -6.97 -9.05 18.34
C PRO A 174 -5.58 -8.45 18.56
N SER A 175 -5.45 -7.50 19.50
CA SER A 175 -4.14 -6.97 19.87
C SER A 175 -3.30 -8.05 20.57
N GLU A 176 -1.97 -7.97 20.44
CA GLU A 176 -1.03 -8.88 21.11
C GLU A 176 -1.26 -8.90 22.63
N THR A 177 -1.52 -7.73 23.22
CA THR A 177 -1.85 -7.60 24.65
C THR A 177 -3.13 -8.35 25.02
N ALA A 178 -4.16 -8.29 24.17
CA ALA A 178 -5.41 -9.02 24.40
C ALA A 178 -5.20 -10.54 24.28
N LEU A 179 -4.39 -10.98 23.31
CA LEU A 179 -4.04 -12.39 23.14
C LEU A 179 -3.34 -12.95 24.38
N LEU A 180 -2.29 -12.28 24.85
CA LEU A 180 -1.50 -12.76 25.99
C LEU A 180 -2.31 -12.72 27.30
N THR A 181 -3.12 -11.69 27.51
CA THR A 181 -3.88 -11.53 28.75
C THR A 181 -5.02 -12.54 28.87
N ASN A 182 -5.70 -12.84 27.76
CA ASN A 182 -6.92 -13.65 27.79
C ASN A 182 -6.68 -15.14 27.52
N TYR A 183 -5.59 -15.51 26.83
CA TYR A 183 -5.39 -16.87 26.30
C TYR A 183 -4.10 -17.55 26.76
N VAL A 184 -3.30 -16.90 27.61
CA VAL A 184 -2.09 -17.47 28.21
C VAL A 184 -2.10 -17.28 29.72
N LEU A 185 -1.62 -18.29 30.46
CA LEU A 185 -1.49 -18.21 31.91
C LEU A 185 -0.25 -17.35 32.27
N PRO A 186 -0.34 -16.49 33.30
CA PRO A 186 0.72 -15.53 33.64
C PRO A 186 2.05 -16.14 34.11
N ASN A 187 2.14 -17.46 34.31
CA ASN A 187 3.31 -18.14 34.86
C ASN A 187 4.12 -18.96 33.83
N ASP A 188 3.80 -18.84 32.54
CA ASP A 188 4.44 -19.64 31.49
C ASP A 188 5.80 -19.02 31.12
N THR A 189 6.91 -19.72 31.34
CA THR A 189 8.30 -19.22 31.18
C THR A 189 8.84 -19.30 29.74
N LEU A 190 7.95 -19.50 28.78
CA LEU A 190 8.31 -19.63 27.37
C LEU A 190 8.86 -18.32 26.80
N ALA A 191 9.60 -18.42 25.70
CA ALA A 191 9.99 -17.25 24.93
C ALA A 191 8.73 -16.51 24.43
N TYR A 192 8.80 -15.18 24.35
CA TYR A 192 7.67 -14.33 23.96
C TYR A 192 6.98 -14.78 22.65
N LYS A 193 7.78 -15.22 21.67
CA LYS A 193 7.28 -15.74 20.38
C LYS A 193 6.40 -16.98 20.57
N ASP A 194 6.84 -17.93 21.39
CA ASP A 194 6.14 -19.20 21.61
C ASP A 194 4.88 -18.98 22.45
N LEU A 195 4.94 -18.04 23.41
CA LEU A 195 3.77 -17.57 24.16
C LEU A 195 2.72 -17.00 23.21
N LEU A 196 3.13 -16.14 22.28
CA LEU A 196 2.21 -15.51 21.33
C LEU A 196 1.61 -16.55 20.37
N GLU A 197 2.40 -17.51 19.89
CA GLU A 197 1.90 -18.61 19.05
C GLU A 197 0.88 -19.47 19.80
N LYS A 198 1.16 -19.81 21.07
CA LYS A 198 0.23 -20.55 21.92
C LYS A 198 -1.05 -19.74 22.19
N ALA A 199 -0.92 -18.46 22.49
CA ALA A 199 -2.05 -17.53 22.68
C ALA A 199 -2.94 -17.51 21.43
N TRP A 200 -2.33 -17.39 20.26
CA TRP A 200 -3.01 -17.36 18.98
C TRP A 200 -3.79 -18.67 18.71
N LYS A 201 -3.15 -19.82 18.90
CA LYS A 201 -3.82 -21.13 18.76
C LYS A 201 -4.97 -21.28 19.75
N ASN A 202 -4.79 -20.90 21.01
CA ASN A 202 -5.86 -20.92 22.01
C ASN A 202 -7.03 -20.00 21.64
N TYR A 203 -6.75 -18.80 21.14
CA TYR A 203 -7.78 -17.89 20.61
C TYR A 203 -8.56 -18.53 19.47
N LEU A 204 -7.89 -19.15 18.49
CA LEU A 204 -8.56 -19.84 17.40
C LEU A 204 -9.46 -21.00 17.88
N ILE A 205 -9.01 -21.76 18.88
CA ILE A 205 -9.79 -22.89 19.41
C ILE A 205 -10.99 -22.40 20.24
N LEU A 206 -10.76 -21.48 21.18
CA LEU A 206 -11.79 -21.02 22.12
C LEU A 206 -12.80 -20.08 21.46
N ASP A 207 -12.35 -19.14 20.63
CA ASP A 207 -13.23 -18.10 20.07
C ASP A 207 -13.81 -18.46 18.72
N TRP A 208 -13.11 -19.23 17.89
CA TRP A 208 -13.58 -19.57 16.54
C TRP A 208 -14.15 -20.96 16.45
N LEU A 209 -13.47 -21.95 17.04
CA LEU A 209 -13.96 -23.33 17.06
C LEU A 209 -14.98 -23.58 18.19
N LYS A 210 -14.98 -22.75 19.24
CA LYS A 210 -15.83 -22.90 20.45
C LYS A 210 -15.61 -24.22 21.19
N GLU A 211 -14.38 -24.73 21.13
CA GLU A 211 -13.97 -25.97 21.78
C GLU A 211 -12.98 -25.70 22.92
N LYS A 212 -12.77 -26.71 23.79
CA LYS A 212 -11.70 -26.66 24.78
C LYS A 212 -10.40 -27.19 24.15
N PRO A 213 -9.24 -26.53 24.37
CA PRO A 213 -7.95 -27.03 23.91
C PRO A 213 -7.66 -28.44 24.42
N SER A 214 -7.38 -29.36 23.49
CA SER A 214 -6.99 -30.73 23.84
C SER A 214 -5.59 -30.77 24.47
N PRO A 215 -5.35 -31.64 25.47
CA PRO A 215 -4.00 -31.88 26.00
C PRO A 215 -3.12 -32.74 25.07
N ASN A 216 -3.69 -33.36 24.02
CA ASN A 216 -2.93 -34.09 23.01
C ASN A 216 -2.50 -33.12 21.91
N ASP A 217 -1.19 -33.01 21.67
CA ASP A 217 -0.58 -32.10 20.70
C ASP A 217 -1.12 -32.27 19.27
N GLU A 218 -1.34 -33.51 18.81
CA GLU A 218 -1.84 -33.75 17.45
C GLU A 218 -3.25 -33.21 17.27
N ILE A 219 -4.12 -33.49 18.24
CA ILE A 219 -5.51 -33.00 18.25
C ILE A 219 -5.53 -31.47 18.43
N TYR A 220 -4.66 -30.93 19.27
CA TYR A 220 -4.52 -29.49 19.48
C TYR A 220 -4.13 -28.76 18.20
N ILE A 221 -3.18 -29.29 17.43
CA ILE A 221 -2.77 -28.74 16.13
C ILE A 221 -3.92 -28.82 15.12
N GLU A 222 -4.67 -29.92 15.11
CA GLU A 222 -5.84 -30.08 14.24
C GLU A 222 -6.96 -29.08 14.61
N GLN A 223 -7.28 -28.92 15.90
CA GLN A 223 -8.25 -27.95 16.39
C GLN A 223 -7.83 -26.52 16.02
N ALA A 224 -6.57 -26.17 16.24
CA ALA A 224 -6.04 -24.86 15.85
C ALA A 224 -6.16 -24.62 14.34
N SER A 225 -5.88 -25.64 13.52
CA SER A 225 -6.00 -25.55 12.05
C SER A 225 -7.45 -25.35 11.60
N LYS A 226 -8.41 -26.06 12.21
CA LYS A 226 -9.85 -25.85 11.96
C LYS A 226 -10.29 -24.44 12.37
N GLY A 227 -9.84 -23.96 13.52
CA GLY A 227 -10.12 -22.60 13.99
C GLY A 227 -9.54 -21.53 13.05
N GLU A 228 -8.32 -21.71 12.57
CA GLU A 228 -7.68 -20.82 11.59
C GLU A 228 -8.45 -20.76 10.27
N PHE A 229 -8.94 -21.91 9.80
CA PHE A 229 -9.78 -21.99 8.62
C PHE A 229 -11.07 -21.17 8.79
N LEU A 230 -11.80 -21.37 9.89
CA LEU A 230 -13.04 -20.63 10.18
C LEU A 230 -12.80 -19.12 10.32
N PHE A 231 -11.74 -18.74 11.03
CA PHE A 231 -11.30 -17.34 11.14
C PHE A 231 -11.06 -16.74 9.75
N THR A 232 -10.33 -17.45 8.90
CA THR A 232 -9.95 -16.96 7.57
C THR A 232 -11.16 -16.84 6.64
N VAL A 233 -12.10 -17.79 6.69
CA VAL A 233 -13.35 -17.73 5.92
C VAL A 233 -14.15 -16.49 6.32
N ASN A 234 -14.40 -16.31 7.62
CA ASN A 234 -15.13 -15.14 8.10
C ASN A 234 -14.39 -13.82 7.80
N TYR A 235 -13.06 -13.81 7.89
CA TYR A 235 -12.23 -12.68 7.49
C TYR A 235 -12.47 -12.31 6.01
N LEU A 236 -12.45 -13.30 5.12
CA LEU A 236 -12.67 -13.09 3.69
C LEU A 236 -14.11 -12.67 3.35
N GLU A 237 -15.10 -13.14 4.12
CA GLU A 237 -16.50 -12.70 3.97
C GLU A 237 -16.66 -11.22 4.31
N LYS A 238 -16.13 -10.81 5.48
CA LYS A 238 -16.19 -9.42 5.96
C LYS A 238 -15.30 -8.47 5.18
N THR A 239 -14.25 -8.98 4.55
CA THR A 239 -13.37 -8.19 3.68
C THR A 239 -14.18 -7.71 2.47
N PRO A 240 -14.25 -6.38 2.23
CA PRO A 240 -14.94 -5.86 1.05
C PRO A 240 -14.32 -6.43 -0.23
N ASN A 241 -15.13 -6.52 -1.28
CA ASN A 241 -14.65 -6.99 -2.58
C ASN A 241 -13.40 -6.19 -2.97
N TRP A 242 -12.34 -6.90 -3.36
CA TRP A 242 -11.16 -6.25 -3.88
C TRP A 242 -11.59 -5.39 -5.06
N SER A 243 -11.45 -4.08 -4.92
CA SER A 243 -11.78 -3.14 -5.97
C SER A 243 -10.51 -2.46 -6.43
N LEU A 244 -10.45 -2.19 -7.72
CA LEU A 244 -9.37 -1.40 -8.29
C LEU A 244 -9.33 -0.06 -7.55
N GLN A 245 -10.45 0.67 -7.47
CA GLN A 245 -10.53 2.01 -6.86
C GLN A 245 -9.92 2.09 -5.44
N THR A 246 -10.26 1.16 -4.53
CA THR A 246 -9.75 1.17 -3.15
C THR A 246 -8.24 0.91 -3.05
N HIS A 247 -7.63 0.33 -4.09
CA HIS A 247 -6.20 0.00 -4.12
C HIS A 247 -5.41 0.81 -5.17
N LEU A 248 -6.08 1.53 -6.08
CA LEU A 248 -5.48 2.48 -7.00
C LEU A 248 -5.16 3.79 -6.32
N HIS A 249 -6.00 4.19 -5.36
CA HIS A 249 -5.74 5.41 -4.63
C HIS A 249 -4.58 5.15 -3.68
N PRO A 250 -3.43 5.77 -3.93
CA PRO A 250 -2.36 5.72 -2.95
C PRO A 250 -2.88 6.16 -1.60
N LYS A 251 -2.35 5.52 -0.56
CA LYS A 251 -2.44 6.11 0.76
C LYS A 251 -1.87 7.53 0.67
N PRO A 252 -2.56 8.54 1.24
CA PRO A 252 -2.02 9.89 1.27
C PRO A 252 -0.60 9.83 1.83
N ALA A 253 0.31 10.59 1.23
CA ALA A 253 1.69 10.60 1.70
C ALA A 253 1.70 10.97 3.19
N PRO A 254 2.64 10.42 3.98
CA PRO A 254 2.76 10.80 5.38
C PRO A 254 2.85 12.32 5.49
N LEU A 255 2.13 12.92 6.46
CA LEU A 255 2.10 14.37 6.64
C LEU A 255 3.50 15.00 6.69
N LEU A 256 4.46 14.27 7.30
CA LEU A 256 5.87 14.67 7.36
C LEU A 256 6.49 14.86 5.97
N PHE A 257 6.18 13.97 5.02
CA PHE A 257 6.67 14.06 3.64
C PHE A 257 6.14 15.32 2.95
N GLU A 258 4.84 15.62 3.11
CA GLU A 258 4.22 16.83 2.55
C GLU A 258 4.82 18.11 3.14
N ILE A 259 5.07 18.13 4.46
CA ILE A 259 5.75 19.25 5.12
C ILE A 259 7.16 19.45 4.56
N LEU A 260 7.94 18.37 4.42
CA LEU A 260 9.27 18.43 3.84
C LEU A 260 9.25 18.93 2.39
N ASN A 261 8.28 18.47 1.60
CA ASN A 261 8.09 18.90 0.22
C ASN A 261 7.73 20.40 0.11
N CYS A 262 6.91 20.89 1.03
CA CYS A 262 6.57 22.30 1.16
C CYS A 262 7.80 23.15 1.51
N LEU A 263 8.55 22.76 2.55
CA LEU A 263 9.80 23.44 2.93
C LEU A 263 10.81 23.48 1.78
N TRP A 264 10.96 22.37 1.07
CA TRP A 264 11.80 22.28 -0.12
C TRP A 264 11.33 23.24 -1.23
N SER A 265 10.01 23.30 -1.50
CA SER A 265 9.43 24.21 -2.49
C SER A 265 9.68 25.69 -2.16
N PHE A 266 9.61 26.08 -0.88
CA PHE A 266 9.98 27.42 -0.43
C PHE A 266 11.47 27.69 -0.58
N LEU A 267 12.33 26.74 -0.20
CA LEU A 267 13.78 26.88 -0.34
C LEU A 267 14.19 27.05 -1.82
N PHE A 268 13.64 26.21 -2.69
CA PHE A 268 13.81 26.30 -4.14
C PHE A 268 13.42 27.68 -4.66
N CYS A 269 12.23 28.16 -4.27
CA CYS A 269 11.74 29.48 -4.67
C CYS A 269 12.67 30.61 -4.20
N ILE A 270 13.08 30.62 -2.93
CA ILE A 270 13.95 31.67 -2.36
C ILE A 270 15.28 31.75 -3.11
N ILE A 271 15.90 30.61 -3.39
CA ILE A 271 17.21 30.54 -4.05
C ILE A 271 17.10 30.99 -5.51
N CYS A 272 16.10 30.49 -6.25
CA CYS A 272 15.88 30.91 -7.63
C CYS A 272 15.44 32.38 -7.74
N TYR A 273 14.66 32.89 -6.78
CA TYR A 273 14.19 34.28 -6.76
C TYR A 273 15.33 35.28 -6.54
N LYS A 274 16.25 35.00 -5.61
CA LYS A 274 17.41 35.88 -5.32
C LYS A 274 18.36 36.01 -6.51
N GLU A 275 18.50 34.95 -7.29
CA GLU A 275 19.46 34.86 -8.40
C GLU A 275 18.88 35.38 -9.73
N LEU A 276 17.56 35.52 -9.84
CA LEU A 276 16.90 36.24 -10.95
C LEU A 276 17.08 37.75 -10.78
N LYS A 277 18.26 38.26 -11.15
CA LYS A 277 18.43 39.69 -11.49
C LYS A 277 17.68 39.94 -12.80
N ILE A 278 16.50 40.56 -12.69
CA ILE A 278 15.81 41.19 -13.83
C ILE A 278 16.36 42.61 -13.91
#